data_AF-A0A4Q3KU18-F1
#
_entry.id   AF-A0A4Q3KU18-F1
#
_cell.length_a   1.000
_cell.length_b   1.000
_cell.length_c   1.000
_cell.angle_alpha   90.00
_cell.angle_beta   90.00
_cell.angle_gamma   90.00
#
_symmetry.space_group_name_H-M   'P 1'
#
loop_
_entity.id
_entity.type
_entity.pdbx_description
1 polymer ?
#
loop_
_entity_poly.entity_id
_entity_poly.type
_entity_poly.pdbx_seq_one_letter_code
_entity_poly.pdbx_strand_id
1 'polypeptide(L)'
;ARLREWVAPLRTPTAQVSTRVTTGSPTGEIVEASQNTDLVIMGTHGRAGLSHFLMGSVAERVVQGAHCSVLIVKQKTGDSRQLSLTPEGD
;
A
#
# COMPACT_ATOMS: atom_id res chain seq x y z
N ALA A 1 -16.62 8.13 8.24
CA ALA A 1 -16.24 8.49 9.61
C ALA A 1 -14.86 7.93 9.98
N ARG A 2 -14.68 6.61 10.12
CA ARG A 2 -13.41 5.97 10.54
C ARG A 2 -12.16 6.27 9.69
N LEU A 3 -12.28 6.38 8.37
CA LEU A 3 -11.12 6.69 7.51
C LEU A 3 -10.46 8.02 7.88
N ARG A 4 -11.26 9.04 8.23
CA ARG A 4 -10.71 10.35 8.63
C ARG A 4 -9.94 10.25 9.94
N GLU A 5 -10.45 9.47 10.89
CA GLU A 5 -9.78 9.24 12.18
C GLU A 5 -8.43 8.53 12.00
N TRP A 6 -8.36 7.51 11.14
CA TRP A 6 -7.10 6.80 10.86
C TRP A 6 -6.06 7.66 10.16
N VAL A 7 -6.50 8.61 9.35
CA VAL A 7 -5.63 9.44 8.52
C VAL A 7 -5.22 10.73 9.23
N ALA A 8 -5.98 11.19 10.23
CA ALA A 8 -5.68 12.42 10.97
C ALA A 8 -4.24 12.49 11.52
N PRO A 9 -3.68 11.42 12.12
CA PRO A 9 -2.31 11.44 12.63
C PRO A 9 -1.22 11.52 11.54
N LEU A 10 -1.56 11.21 10.28
CA LEU A 10 -0.61 11.25 9.16
C LEU A 10 -0.36 12.68 8.65
N ARG A 11 -1.19 13.64 9.06
CA ARG A 11 -1.00 15.05 8.70
C ARG A 11 0.14 15.62 9.53
N THR A 12 1.18 16.08 8.84
CA THR A 12 2.32 16.76 9.45
C THR A 12 2.56 18.09 8.71
N PRO A 13 3.43 18.97 9.22
CA PRO A 13 3.77 20.21 8.49
C PRO A 13 4.35 19.97 7.09
N THR A 14 4.92 18.78 6.84
CA THR A 14 5.56 18.42 5.57
C THR A 14 4.76 17.41 4.74
N ALA A 15 3.77 16.73 5.32
CA ALA A 15 2.94 15.75 4.64
C ALA A 15 1.51 16.26 4.48
N GLN A 16 1.14 16.61 3.24
CA GLN A 16 -0.24 16.89 2.87
C GLN A 16 -0.98 15.58 2.65
N VAL A 17 -2.13 15.43 3.30
CA VAL A 17 -2.93 14.19 3.20
C VAL A 17 -4.35 14.51 2.73
N SER A 18 -4.80 13.78 1.72
CA SER A 18 -6.18 13.81 1.23
C SER A 18 -6.78 12.41 1.32
N THR A 19 -8.11 12.33 1.44
CA THR A 19 -8.82 11.05 1.49
C THR A 19 -9.86 11.03 0.38
N ARG A 20 -9.88 9.97 -0.42
CA ARG A 20 -10.89 9.74 -1.46
C ARG A 20 -11.63 8.44 -1.17
N VAL A 21 -12.95 8.47 -1.23
CA VAL A 21 -13.82 7.29 -1.17
C VAL A 21 -14.62 7.28 -2.45
N THR A 22 -14.60 6.15 -3.15
CA THR A 22 -15.25 5.95 -4.44
C THR A 22 -16.02 4.63 -4.43
N THR A 23 -16.90 4.43 -5.41
CA THR A 23 -17.67 3.19 -5.59
C THR A 23 -17.41 2.66 -6.99
N GLY A 24 -17.02 1.39 -7.09
CA GLY A 24 -16.66 0.77 -8.35
C GLY A 24 -15.87 -0.52 -8.13
N SER A 25 -15.19 -0.98 -9.18
CA SER A 25 -14.24 -2.08 -9.07
C SER A 25 -12.96 -1.59 -8.37
N PRO A 26 -12.51 -2.20 -7.25
CA PRO A 26 -11.32 -1.74 -6.53
C PRO A 26 -10.08 -1.65 -7.44
N THR A 27 -9.90 -2.65 -8.32
CA THR A 27 -8.78 -2.63 -9.28
C THR A 27 -8.90 -1.46 -10.24
N GLY A 28 -10.09 -1.24 -10.82
CA GLY A 28 -10.30 -0.18 -11.81
C GLY A 28 -10.03 1.20 -11.22
N GLU A 29 -10.60 1.48 -10.05
CA GLU A 29 -10.46 2.77 -9.37
C GLU A 29 -9.00 3.06 -8.95
N ILE A 30 -8.26 2.03 -8.50
CA ILE A 30 -6.85 2.20 -8.12
C ILE A 30 -5.97 2.41 -9.37
N VAL A 31 -6.21 1.66 -10.44
CA VAL A 31 -5.47 1.82 -11.71
C VAL A 31 -5.72 3.19 -12.31
N GLU A 32 -6.96 3.68 -12.33
CA GLU A 32 -7.27 5.03 -12.79
C GLU A 32 -6.55 6.10 -11.95
N ALA A 33 -6.59 5.99 -10.62
CA ALA A 33 -5.90 6.91 -9.73
C ALA A 33 -4.38 6.92 -9.96
N SER A 34 -3.79 5.78 -10.34
CA SER A 34 -2.34 5.66 -10.58
C SER A 34 -1.84 6.51 -11.76
N GLN A 35 -2.71 6.98 -12.65
CA GLN A 35 -2.34 7.87 -13.76
C GLN A 35 -1.76 9.22 -13.28
N ASN A 36 -2.13 9.64 -12.07
CA ASN A 36 -1.77 10.95 -11.52
C ASN A 36 -0.98 10.82 -10.21
N THR A 37 -0.20 9.75 -10.04
CA THR A 37 0.56 9.49 -8.81
C THR A 37 1.86 8.76 -9.12
N ASP A 38 2.94 9.07 -8.42
CA ASP A 38 4.26 8.47 -8.67
C ASP A 38 4.41 7.05 -8.10
N LEU A 39 3.65 6.73 -7.05
CA LEU A 39 3.71 5.46 -6.32
C LEU A 39 2.35 5.09 -5.70
N VAL A 40 1.91 3.86 -5.97
CA VAL A 40 0.80 3.23 -5.26
C VAL A 40 1.34 2.31 -4.17
N ILE A 41 0.88 2.50 -2.92
CA ILE A 41 1.24 1.64 -1.79
C ILE A 41 0.01 0.82 -1.38
N MET A 42 0.14 -0.50 -1.38
CA MET A 42 -0.93 -1.42 -1.00
C MET A 42 -0.48 -2.40 0.07
N GLY A 43 -1.31 -2.58 1.10
CA GLY A 43 -1.18 -3.70 2.02
C GLY A 43 -1.82 -4.97 1.45
N THR A 44 -1.26 -6.14 1.76
CA THR A 44 -1.89 -7.45 1.50
C THR A 44 -2.40 -8.05 2.80
N HIS A 45 -3.60 -8.62 2.78
CA HIS A 45 -4.21 -9.22 3.98
C HIS A 45 -3.40 -10.43 4.47
N GLY A 46 -2.93 -10.37 5.73
CA GLY A 46 -2.33 -11.48 6.47
C GLY A 46 -3.32 -12.21 7.40
N ARG A 47 -4.56 -12.48 6.96
CA ARG A 47 -5.46 -13.32 7.76
C ARG A 47 -4.93 -14.76 7.74
N ALA A 48 -4.79 -15.33 8.93
CA ALA A 48 -4.02 -16.54 9.27
C ALA A 48 -4.46 -17.89 8.65
N GLY A 49 -4.82 -17.94 7.36
CA GLY A 49 -5.26 -19.18 6.70
C GLY A 49 -5.02 -19.27 5.20
N LEU A 50 -4.37 -18.28 4.56
CA LEU A 50 -4.03 -18.32 3.14
C LEU A 50 -2.52 -18.11 2.92
N SER A 51 -1.71 -18.88 3.63
CA SER A 51 -0.23 -18.84 3.59
C SER A 51 0.40 -19.02 2.20
N HIS A 52 -0.40 -19.41 1.19
CA HIS A 52 0.07 -19.66 -0.18
C HIS A 52 -0.34 -18.60 -1.21
N PHE A 53 -1.21 -17.64 -0.88
CA PHE A 53 -1.56 -16.53 -1.81
C PHE A 53 -0.83 -15.25 -1.38
N LEU A 54 0.45 -15.15 -1.74
CA LEU A 54 1.36 -14.09 -1.29
C LEU A 54 1.02 -12.68 -1.81
N MET A 55 0.15 -12.57 -2.81
CA MET A 55 -0.31 -11.31 -3.42
C MET A 55 -1.83 -11.39 -3.55
N GLY A 56 -2.58 -10.58 -2.78
CA GLY A 56 -4.05 -10.60 -2.86
C GLY A 56 -4.53 -10.28 -4.28
N SER A 57 -5.67 -10.85 -4.71
CA SER A 57 -6.16 -10.77 -6.09
C SER A 57 -6.35 -9.35 -6.65
N VAL A 58 -6.58 -8.36 -5.78
CA VAL A 58 -6.66 -6.94 -6.15
C VAL A 58 -5.25 -6.36 -6.34
N ALA A 59 -4.34 -6.63 -5.40
CA ALA A 59 -2.96 -6.15 -5.47
C ALA A 59 -2.23 -6.69 -6.70
N GLU A 60 -2.41 -7.98 -7.02
CA GLU A 60 -1.87 -8.58 -8.24
C GLU A 60 -2.35 -7.85 -9.50
N ARG A 61 -3.66 -7.62 -9.62
CA ARG A 61 -4.23 -6.91 -10.78
C ARG A 61 -3.78 -5.45 -10.87
N VAL A 62 -3.58 -4.78 -9.73
CA VAL A 62 -3.07 -3.40 -9.70
C VAL A 62 -1.59 -3.38 -10.13
N VAL A 63 -0.75 -4.29 -9.63
CA VAL A 63 0.64 -4.41 -10.06
C VAL A 63 0.74 -4.61 -11.57
N GLN A 64 -0.18 -5.37 -12.15
CA GLN A 64 -0.20 -5.61 -13.60
C GLN A 64 -0.70 -4.40 -14.41
N GLY A 65 -1.59 -3.57 -13.85
CA GLY A 65 -2.30 -2.53 -14.60
C GLY A 65 -1.95 -1.08 -14.25
N ALA A 66 -1.23 -0.83 -13.16
CA ALA A 66 -0.93 0.53 -12.71
C ALA A 66 -0.01 1.27 -13.69
N HIS A 67 -0.23 2.59 -13.78
CA HIS A 67 0.56 3.50 -14.61
C HIS A 67 1.80 4.04 -13.89
N CYS A 68 2.07 3.58 -12.66
CA CYS A 68 3.19 4.01 -11.84
C CYS A 68 3.75 2.84 -11.02
N SER A 69 4.79 3.12 -10.21
CA SER A 69 5.39 2.11 -9.34
C SER A 69 4.37 1.60 -8.32
N VAL A 70 4.45 0.32 -7.97
CA VAL A 70 3.58 -0.28 -6.94
C VAL A 70 4.43 -0.93 -5.85
N LEU A 71 4.25 -0.48 -4.60
CA LEU A 71 4.88 -1.06 -3.43
C LEU A 71 3.87 -1.90 -2.64
N ILE A 72 4.16 -3.20 -2.53
CA ILE A 72 3.37 -4.12 -1.72
C ILE A 72 3.98 -4.27 -0.34
N VAL A 73 3.24 -3.83 0.68
CA VAL A 73 3.65 -3.94 2.07
C VAL A 73 3.03 -5.20 2.69
N LYS A 74 3.88 -6.20 2.95
CA LYS A 74 3.49 -7.40 3.69
C LYS A 74 3.49 -7.08 5.19
N GLN A 75 2.45 -7.50 5.92
CA GLN A 75 2.49 -7.42 7.38
C GLN A 75 3.56 -8.37 7.89
N LYS A 76 4.45 -7.90 8.78
CA LYS A 76 5.38 -8.78 9.50
C LYS A 76 4.56 -9.74 10.36
N THR A 77 4.56 -11.03 10.00
CA THR A 77 4.28 -12.09 10.96
C THR A 77 5.42 -12.03 11.98
N GLY A 78 5.10 -11.76 13.25
CA GLY A 78 6.02 -11.30 14.30
C GLY A 78 7.49 -11.74 14.21
N ASP A 79 8.38 -10.77 14.01
CA ASP A 79 9.56 -10.54 14.86
C ASP A 79 10.12 -9.14 14.54
N SER A 80 10.21 -8.30 15.56
CA SER A 80 10.80 -6.97 15.48
C SER A 80 12.32 -7.10 15.53
N ARG A 81 12.94 -7.65 14.48
CA ARG A 81 14.38 -7.49 14.28
C ARG A 81 14.68 -6.48 13.18
N GLN A 82 15.31 -5.43 13.69
CA GLN A 82 16.02 -4.30 13.09
C GLN A 82 16.52 -4.56 11.66
N LEU A 83 16.13 -3.70 10.73
CA LEU A 83 16.81 -3.57 9.44
C LEU A 83 18.14 -2.87 9.71
N SER A 84 19.23 -3.63 9.76
CA SER A 84 20.58 -3.06 9.68
C SER A 84 20.83 -2.66 8.24
N LEU A 85 20.81 -1.36 7.95
CA LEU A 85 21.39 -0.82 6.74
C LEU A 85 22.89 -0.76 6.96
N THR A 86 23.65 -1.70 6.41
CA THR A 86 25.07 -1.50 6.20
C THR A 86 25.22 -0.57 4.99
N PRO A 87 25.85 0.61 5.13
CA PRO A 87 26.31 1.33 3.96
C PRO A 87 27.43 0.49 3.34
N GLU A 88 27.16 -0.15 2.21
CA GLU A 88 28.26 -0.61 1.36
C GLU A 88 28.90 0.65 0.76
N GLY A 89 30.17 0.84 1.12
CA GLY A 89 31.02 1.91 0.64
C GLY A 89 31.80 1.52 -0.62
N ASP A 90 32.25 2.59 -1.28
CA ASP A 90 33.23 2.78 -2.37
C ASP A 90 33.00 2.11 -3.74
#